data_AF-A0A0N0B3H9-F1
#
_entry.id   AF-A0A0N0B3H9-F1
#
_cell.length_a   1.000
_cell.length_b   1.000
_cell.length_c   1.000
_cell.angle_alpha   90.00
_cell.angle_beta   90.00
_cell.angle_gamma   90.00
#
_symmetry.space_group_name_H-M   'P 1'
#
loop_
_entity.id
_entity.type
_entity.pdbx_description
1 polymer ?
#
loop_
_entity_poly.entity_id
_entity_poly.type
_entity_poly.pdbx_seq_one_letter_code
_entity_poly.pdbx_strand_id
1 'polypeptide(L)'
;MPPTTTVVRGLKGVSWPKQVVEGRGTLELTARDLAFDVQVALHVSGRGPGRTLAARVDSISLAAGVTPTFCLDGKDLTIEDEWTDPKLIESWKRAALKAVNSPDAGRELRAAMEAALSDPGQRDEFSMVVTEQLAAALDGVLGPVSTGALPVEGSDTRPGPVEQYLFDRVRHAVNSPTSSFYPPAVIHSLDDPVLVPYRIPLLDLGPQSVEGIELSAVRLHDVTVHGLPNLLIPPEDARLTADGIDLTLRLGRITDRPDIPGTRGADGSPLRVPEPPLVLTGRFEADFPPSGEDEDDVLSGTFKASLTRPSLAAGLVFSGPDADALEISLRSLDLELTAEEVTVDVTTGDLFREVIRSLFNSTQVKTVLLHGMRERTAARKDEIAAGLSTAARGIIAAHLTQ
;
A
#
# COMPACT_ATOMS: atom_id res chain seq x y z
N MET A 1 30.92 22.91 33.79
CA MET A 1 32.21 22.86 34.53
C MET A 1 32.33 24.02 35.51
N PRO A 2 32.67 23.78 36.78
CA PRO A 2 33.14 24.84 37.65
C PRO A 2 34.50 25.36 37.14
N PRO A 3 34.82 26.65 37.30
CA PRO A 3 36.10 27.18 36.83
C PRO A 3 37.25 26.49 37.56
N THR A 4 38.22 25.98 36.79
CA THR A 4 39.49 25.44 37.31
C THR A 4 40.23 26.57 38.00
N THR A 5 40.01 26.71 39.30
CA THR A 5 40.61 27.78 40.09
C THR A 5 42.00 27.33 40.47
N THR A 6 43.00 27.65 39.64
CA THR A 6 44.40 27.46 40.03
C THR A 6 44.72 28.54 41.05
N VAL A 7 44.60 28.21 42.34
CA VAL A 7 44.94 29.13 43.43
C VAL A 7 46.46 29.24 43.52
N VAL A 8 47.03 30.21 42.81
CA VAL A 8 48.36 30.71 43.15
C VAL A 8 48.21 31.40 44.50
N ARG A 9 48.78 30.81 45.56
CA ARG A 9 48.81 31.44 46.89
C ARG A 9 49.68 32.70 46.82
N GLY A 10 49.05 33.82 46.50
CA GLY A 10 49.66 35.14 46.59
C GLY A 10 49.97 35.51 48.04
N LEU A 11 50.99 36.36 48.21
CA LEU A 11 51.37 37.01 49.47
C LEU A 11 50.14 37.60 50.19
N LYS A 12 50.04 37.36 51.50
CA LYS A 12 48.98 37.90 52.36
C LYS A 12 48.91 39.42 52.20
N GLY A 13 47.77 39.93 51.74
CA GLY A 13 47.50 41.38 51.62
C GLY A 13 47.48 41.94 50.19
N VAL A 14 47.74 41.14 49.16
CA VAL A 14 47.68 41.60 47.75
C VAL A 14 46.44 41.01 47.07
N SER A 15 45.45 41.85 46.74
CA SER A 15 44.39 41.47 45.81
C SER A 15 44.96 41.49 44.40
N TRP A 16 45.32 40.33 43.85
CA TRP A 16 45.63 40.24 42.43
C TRP A 16 44.42 40.65 41.60
N PRO A 17 44.56 41.49 40.57
CA PRO A 17 43.46 41.84 39.70
C PRO A 17 42.92 40.57 39.04
N LYS A 18 41.67 40.21 39.34
CA LYS A 18 40.93 39.25 38.55
C LYS A 18 40.46 39.99 37.30
N GLN A 19 41.19 39.85 36.21
CA GLN A 19 40.71 40.33 34.93
C GLN A 19 39.68 39.32 34.43
N VAL A 20 38.40 39.70 34.50
CA VAL A 20 37.34 39.01 33.76
C VAL A 20 37.41 39.58 32.35
N VAL A 21 37.91 38.78 31.43
CA VAL A 21 37.95 39.13 30.01
C VAL A 21 36.74 38.48 29.35
N GLU A 22 35.87 39.29 28.77
CA GLU A 22 34.74 38.84 27.97
C GLU A 22 35.16 38.84 26.50
N GLY A 23 35.48 37.66 25.97
CA GLY A 23 35.67 37.48 24.53
C GLY A 23 34.35 37.19 23.85
N ARG A 24 34.12 37.79 22.68
CA ARG A 24 32.99 37.45 21.79
C ARG A 24 33.53 36.76 20.55
N GLY A 25 32.72 35.91 19.94
CA GLY A 25 33.11 35.18 18.74
C GLY A 25 32.15 34.04 18.46
N THR A 26 32.39 33.37 17.35
CA THR A 26 31.67 32.17 16.91
C THR A 26 32.52 30.94 17.11
N LEU A 27 31.87 29.84 17.49
CA LEU A 27 32.46 28.51 17.52
C LEU A 27 31.54 27.55 16.77
N GLU A 28 32.12 26.64 16.00
CA GLU A 28 31.39 25.49 15.44
C GLU A 28 31.92 24.21 16.07
N LEU A 29 31.03 23.49 16.75
CA LEU A 29 31.37 22.20 17.36
C LEU A 29 30.88 21.08 16.43
N THR A 30 31.80 20.24 15.96
CA THR A 30 31.43 19.02 15.23
C THR A 30 31.27 17.86 16.20
N ALA A 31 30.11 17.21 16.18
CA ALA A 31 29.90 15.92 16.80
C ALA A 31 29.98 14.82 15.72
N ARG A 32 30.70 13.73 15.99
CA ARG A 32 30.84 12.58 15.08
C ARG A 32 30.44 11.29 15.77
N ASP A 33 30.22 10.27 14.95
CA ASP A 33 29.88 8.91 15.39
C ASP A 33 28.62 8.89 16.26
N LEU A 34 27.59 9.65 15.85
CA LEU A 34 26.29 9.67 16.50
C LEU A 34 25.39 8.57 15.93
N ALA A 35 24.90 7.71 16.80
CA ALA A 35 23.78 6.83 16.51
C ALA A 35 22.89 6.73 17.75
N PHE A 36 21.58 6.69 17.53
CA PHE A 36 20.57 6.73 18.57
C PHE A 36 19.62 5.55 18.44
N ASP A 37 19.24 4.99 19.59
CA ASP A 37 18.14 4.05 19.73
C ASP A 37 16.91 4.83 20.17
N VAL A 38 15.85 4.79 19.34
CA VAL A 38 14.58 5.48 19.60
C VAL A 38 13.46 4.46 19.74
N GLN A 39 12.74 4.52 20.86
CA GLN A 39 11.56 3.71 21.06
C GLN A 39 10.31 4.53 20.72
N VAL A 40 9.56 4.08 19.72
CA VAL A 40 8.32 4.73 19.25
C VAL A 40 7.14 3.79 19.46
N ALA A 41 6.08 4.31 20.07
CA ALA A 41 4.79 3.65 20.18
C ALA A 41 3.76 4.34 19.29
N LEU A 42 3.05 3.57 18.48
CA LEU A 42 1.92 4.07 17.69
C LEU A 42 0.63 3.99 18.51
N HIS A 43 -0.20 5.00 18.36
CA HIS A 43 -1.53 5.03 18.98
C HIS A 43 -2.51 5.78 18.08
N VAL A 44 -3.80 5.57 18.33
CA VAL A 44 -4.86 6.32 17.66
C VAL A 44 -5.41 7.35 18.63
N SER A 45 -5.28 8.63 18.25
CA SER A 45 -5.91 9.75 18.93
C SER A 45 -7.28 10.05 18.33
N GLY A 46 -8.16 10.71 19.09
CA GLY A 46 -9.51 11.05 18.65
C GLY A 46 -10.51 9.88 18.74
N ARG A 47 -11.74 10.10 18.27
CA ARG A 47 -12.82 9.09 18.27
C ARG A 47 -13.64 9.18 17.00
N GLY A 48 -14.20 8.04 16.58
CA GLY A 48 -15.09 7.94 15.42
C GLY A 48 -14.47 8.55 14.16
N PRO A 49 -15.14 9.51 13.49
CA PRO A 49 -14.67 10.11 12.24
C PRO A 49 -13.43 11.02 12.40
N GLY A 50 -13.13 11.48 13.62
CA GLY A 50 -12.01 12.38 13.91
C GLY A 50 -10.76 11.66 14.42
N ARG A 51 -10.64 10.35 14.17
CA ARG A 51 -9.48 9.56 14.60
C ARG A 51 -8.27 9.80 13.70
N THR A 52 -7.08 9.81 14.30
CA THR A 52 -5.80 10.00 13.61
C THR A 52 -4.74 9.06 14.20
N LEU A 53 -3.79 8.65 13.37
CA LEU A 53 -2.61 7.93 13.84
C LEU A 53 -1.61 8.94 14.41
N ALA A 54 -1.05 8.61 15.56
CA ALA A 54 -0.02 9.39 16.21
C ALA A 54 1.12 8.49 16.70
N ALA A 55 2.33 8.99 16.60
CA ALA A 55 3.52 8.39 17.17
C ALA A 55 3.84 9.05 18.50
N ARG A 56 4.22 8.26 19.50
CA ARG A 56 4.77 8.75 20.76
C ARG A 56 6.16 8.18 20.95
N VAL A 57 7.10 9.06 21.22
CA VAL A 57 8.49 8.69 21.46
C VAL A 57 8.66 8.46 22.95
N ASP A 58 8.76 7.19 23.34
CA ASP A 58 8.87 6.80 24.74
C ASP A 58 10.28 7.12 25.29
N SER A 59 11.31 6.86 24.48
CA SER A 59 12.70 7.15 24.83
C SER A 59 13.58 7.41 23.60
N ILE A 60 14.61 8.24 23.80
CA ILE A 60 15.71 8.49 22.87
C ILE A 60 17.00 8.29 23.66
N SER A 61 17.89 7.43 23.19
CA SER A 61 19.16 7.15 23.86
C SER A 61 20.28 6.97 22.83
N LEU A 62 21.54 7.14 23.26
CA LEU A 62 22.68 6.76 22.42
C LEU A 62 22.69 5.24 22.23
N ALA A 63 22.89 4.81 20.98
CA ALA A 63 22.93 3.39 20.68
C ALA A 63 24.06 2.69 21.44
N ALA A 64 23.85 1.42 21.76
CA ALA A 64 24.81 0.66 22.55
C ALA A 64 26.21 0.63 21.88
N GLY A 65 27.26 0.92 22.67
CA GLY A 65 28.64 0.95 22.18
C GLY A 65 29.06 2.25 21.48
N VAL A 66 28.16 3.20 21.30
CA VAL A 66 28.47 4.50 20.70
C VAL A 66 29.16 5.42 21.71
N THR A 67 30.28 6.01 21.27
CA THR A 67 30.99 7.05 22.02
C THR A 67 31.17 8.26 21.10
N PRO A 68 30.26 9.24 21.15
CA PRO A 68 30.36 10.40 20.28
C PRO A 68 31.64 11.17 20.56
N THR A 69 32.28 11.65 19.50
CA THR A 69 33.45 12.51 19.61
C THR A 69 33.05 13.95 19.28
N PHE A 70 33.46 14.87 20.14
CA PHE A 70 33.20 16.30 19.99
C PHE A 70 34.52 17.00 19.70
N CYS A 71 34.56 17.77 18.61
CA CYS A 71 35.75 18.47 18.19
C CYS A 71 35.42 19.90 17.77
N LEU A 72 36.22 20.83 18.26
CA LEU A 72 36.34 22.20 17.79
C LEU A 72 37.63 22.32 16.98
N ASP A 73 37.53 22.74 15.72
CA ASP A 73 38.69 23.07 14.88
C ASP A 73 39.10 24.52 15.13
N GLY A 74 40.40 24.81 15.09
CA GLY A 74 40.92 26.15 15.30
C GLY A 74 40.51 27.14 14.20
N LYS A 75 40.19 26.64 13.01
CA LYS A 75 39.66 27.47 11.90
C LYS A 75 38.21 27.92 12.14
N ASP A 76 37.48 27.17 12.96
CA ASP A 76 36.06 27.38 13.26
C ASP A 76 35.87 28.09 14.62
N LEU A 77 36.95 28.65 15.16
CA LEU A 77 36.97 29.45 16.37
C LEU A 77 37.44 30.87 16.06
N THR A 78 36.53 31.83 16.17
CA THR A 78 36.85 33.25 16.10
C THR A 78 36.88 33.85 17.51
N ILE A 79 37.81 34.78 17.72
CA ILE A 79 37.85 35.62 18.92
C ILE A 79 37.91 37.06 18.42
N GLU A 80 36.83 37.79 18.63
CA GLU A 80 36.68 39.19 18.28
C GLU A 80 37.08 40.03 19.51
N ASP A 81 38.26 40.63 19.43
CA ASP A 81 38.72 41.62 20.41
C ASP A 81 39.59 42.66 19.72
N GLU A 82 39.11 43.90 19.66
CA GLU A 82 39.79 45.03 19.00
C GLU A 82 41.04 45.50 19.75
N TRP A 83 41.22 45.12 21.03
CA TRP A 83 42.23 45.72 21.91
C TRP A 83 43.32 44.74 22.37
N THR A 84 43.28 43.49 21.92
CA THR A 84 44.17 42.43 22.42
C THR A 84 45.30 42.09 21.44
N ASP A 85 46.52 41.90 21.98
CA ASP A 85 47.71 41.44 21.23
C ASP A 85 47.39 40.13 20.48
N PRO A 86 47.66 40.04 19.16
CA PRO A 86 47.49 38.82 18.36
C PRO A 86 48.11 37.56 18.99
N LYS A 87 49.24 37.69 19.70
CA LYS A 87 49.86 36.54 20.41
C LYS A 87 49.02 36.05 21.58
N LEU A 88 48.33 36.95 22.26
CA LEU A 88 47.43 36.63 23.36
C LEU A 88 46.16 35.93 22.81
N ILE A 89 45.62 36.41 21.69
CA ILE A 89 44.50 35.77 20.96
C ILE A 89 44.87 34.33 20.58
N GLU A 90 46.04 34.10 19.99
CA GLU A 90 46.49 32.74 19.62
C GLU A 90 46.80 31.84 20.83
N SER A 91 47.22 32.43 21.96
CA SER A 91 47.32 31.68 23.23
C SER A 91 45.94 31.28 23.76
N TRP A 92 44.94 32.15 23.61
CA TRP A 92 43.56 31.88 24.01
C TRP A 92 42.89 30.85 23.12
N LYS A 93 43.04 30.94 21.80
CA LYS A 93 42.53 29.91 20.87
C LYS A 93 43.07 28.53 21.23
N ARG A 94 44.38 28.40 21.49
CA ARG A 94 44.97 27.13 21.93
C ARG A 94 44.40 26.64 23.27
N ALA A 95 44.17 27.55 24.23
CA ALA A 95 43.57 27.20 25.51
C ALA A 95 42.10 26.73 25.35
N ALA A 96 41.31 27.43 24.53
CA ALA A 96 39.93 27.09 24.21
C ALA A 96 39.83 25.73 23.49
N LEU A 97 40.65 25.51 22.45
CA LEU A 97 40.74 24.23 21.74
C LEU A 97 41.11 23.09 22.69
N LYS A 98 42.11 23.29 23.57
CA LYS A 98 42.52 22.28 24.55
C LYS A 98 41.41 22.00 25.57
N ALA A 99 40.64 23.01 25.97
CA ALA A 99 39.54 22.85 26.91
C ALA A 99 38.36 22.10 26.27
N VAL A 100 37.91 22.52 25.09
CA VAL A 100 36.74 21.93 24.40
C VAL A 100 37.04 20.52 23.88
N ASN A 101 38.24 20.28 23.35
CA ASN A 101 38.63 18.95 22.86
C ASN A 101 39.17 18.03 23.98
N SER A 102 39.05 18.44 25.25
CA SER A 102 39.46 17.60 26.38
C SER A 102 38.49 16.43 26.59
N PRO A 103 38.97 15.29 27.14
CA PRO A 103 38.09 14.18 27.50
C PRO A 103 37.00 14.59 28.49
N ASP A 104 37.27 15.53 29.38
CA ASP A 104 36.31 16.01 30.38
C ASP A 104 35.19 16.81 29.72
N ALA A 105 35.52 17.72 28.79
CA ALA A 105 34.52 18.44 28.00
C ALA A 105 33.68 17.46 27.14
N GLY A 106 34.31 16.45 26.54
CA GLY A 106 33.59 15.41 25.81
C GLY A 106 32.58 14.63 26.68
N ARG A 107 32.94 14.30 27.92
CA ARG A 107 32.00 13.66 28.88
C ARG A 107 30.84 14.58 29.26
N GLU A 108 31.11 15.85 29.50
CA GLU A 108 30.08 16.84 29.85
C GLU A 108 29.14 17.12 28.67
N LEU A 109 29.67 17.25 27.45
CA LEU A 109 28.89 17.41 26.22
C LEU A 109 28.00 16.20 25.96
N ARG A 110 28.53 14.98 26.16
CA ARG A 110 27.74 13.75 26.10
C ARG A 110 26.60 13.77 27.12
N ALA A 111 26.90 14.09 28.39
CA ALA A 111 25.88 14.12 29.44
C ALA A 111 24.80 15.18 29.16
N ALA A 112 25.20 16.35 28.66
CA ALA A 112 24.26 17.40 28.24
C ALA A 112 23.36 16.94 27.08
N MET A 113 23.93 16.23 26.10
CA MET A 113 23.18 15.65 25.00
C MET A 113 22.20 14.56 25.46
N GLU A 114 22.64 13.61 26.29
CA GLU A 114 21.77 12.56 26.85
C GLU A 114 20.63 13.17 27.72
N ALA A 115 20.93 14.23 28.47
CA ALA A 115 19.93 14.98 29.23
C ALA A 115 18.92 15.68 28.31
N ALA A 116 19.39 16.31 27.21
CA ALA A 116 18.52 16.93 26.22
C ALA A 116 17.61 15.90 25.52
N LEU A 117 18.14 14.73 25.16
CA LEU A 117 17.36 13.66 24.54
C LEU A 117 16.30 13.04 25.48
N SER A 118 16.56 13.11 26.79
CA SER A 118 15.63 12.65 27.82
C SER A 118 14.58 13.71 28.20
N ASP A 119 14.76 14.96 27.75
CA ASP A 119 13.84 16.06 28.04
C ASP A 119 12.43 15.76 27.46
N PRO A 120 11.35 15.93 28.25
CA PRO A 120 9.99 15.71 27.75
C PRO A 120 9.62 16.59 26.55
N GLY A 121 10.05 17.85 26.52
CA GLY A 121 9.73 18.77 25.42
C GLY A 121 10.40 18.35 24.11
N GLN A 122 11.64 17.86 24.19
CA GLN A 122 12.34 17.29 23.03
C GLN A 122 11.66 16.01 22.52
N ARG A 123 11.17 15.15 23.42
CA ARG A 123 10.42 13.95 23.03
C ARG A 123 9.07 14.27 22.40
N ASP A 124 8.38 15.30 22.89
CA ASP A 124 7.13 15.77 22.30
C ASP A 124 7.35 16.34 20.89
N GLU A 125 8.40 17.14 20.70
CA GLU A 125 8.80 17.67 19.39
C GLU A 125 9.17 16.53 18.42
N PHE A 126 9.98 15.56 18.85
CA PHE A 126 10.32 14.39 18.04
C PHE A 126 9.09 13.55 17.71
N SER A 127 8.16 13.39 18.66
CA SER A 127 6.89 12.67 18.44
C SER A 127 6.03 13.34 17.37
N MET A 128 5.97 14.67 17.37
CA MET A 128 5.25 15.45 16.36
C MET A 128 5.87 15.25 14.97
N VAL A 129 7.19 15.39 14.85
CA VAL A 129 7.90 15.19 13.57
C VAL A 129 7.72 13.77 13.05
N VAL A 130 7.87 12.74 13.90
CA VAL A 130 7.64 11.34 13.49
C VAL A 130 6.19 11.11 13.08
N THR A 131 5.23 11.71 13.78
CA THR A 131 3.81 11.63 13.43
C THR A 131 3.53 12.24 12.06
N GLU A 132 4.08 13.42 11.78
CA GLU A 132 3.94 14.10 10.49
C GLU A 132 4.56 13.30 9.34
N GLN A 133 5.76 12.76 9.54
CA GLN A 133 6.43 11.92 8.55
C GLN A 133 5.66 10.62 8.29
N LEU A 134 5.14 9.98 9.33
CA LEU A 134 4.31 8.79 9.20
C LEU A 134 3.00 9.09 8.45
N ALA A 135 2.35 10.21 8.77
CA ALA A 135 1.16 10.65 8.05
C ALA A 135 1.46 10.93 6.58
N ALA A 136 2.55 11.64 6.28
CA ALA A 136 2.99 11.95 4.93
C ALA A 136 3.29 10.66 4.12
N ALA A 137 3.99 9.70 4.70
CA ALA A 137 4.29 8.42 4.05
C ALA A 137 3.00 7.63 3.75
N LEU A 138 2.08 7.54 4.72
CA LEU A 138 0.80 6.87 4.51
C LEU A 138 -0.09 7.61 3.50
N ASP A 139 -0.11 8.94 3.51
CA ASP A 139 -0.86 9.76 2.55
C ASP A 139 -0.27 9.65 1.14
N GLY A 140 1.06 9.57 1.02
CA GLY A 140 1.73 9.31 -0.24
C GLY A 140 1.31 7.96 -0.84
N VAL A 141 1.33 6.89 -0.05
CA VAL A 141 1.05 5.53 -0.54
C VAL A 141 -0.45 5.25 -0.70
N LEU A 142 -1.27 5.61 0.28
CA LEU A 142 -2.70 5.24 0.33
C LEU A 142 -3.63 6.37 -0.13
N GLY A 143 -3.09 7.57 -0.34
CA GLY A 143 -3.86 8.78 -0.57
C GLY A 143 -4.27 9.47 0.73
N PRO A 144 -4.50 10.80 0.68
CA PRO A 144 -4.91 11.58 1.84
C PRO A 144 -6.31 11.20 2.30
N VAL A 145 -6.54 11.29 3.62
CA VAL A 145 -7.81 10.95 4.25
C VAL A 145 -8.48 12.22 4.79
N SER A 146 -9.59 12.62 4.19
CA SER A 146 -10.41 13.71 4.71
C SER A 146 -11.06 13.33 6.05
N THR A 147 -11.26 14.30 6.93
CA THR A 147 -11.95 14.10 8.21
C THR A 147 -13.30 13.41 8.01
N GLY A 148 -13.51 12.28 8.68
CA GLY A 148 -14.72 11.48 8.56
C GLY A 148 -14.86 10.60 7.32
N ALA A 149 -13.84 10.54 6.46
CA ALA A 149 -13.86 9.67 5.27
C ALA A 149 -13.58 8.20 5.58
N LEU A 150 -13.06 7.88 6.78
CA LEU A 150 -12.79 6.50 7.18
C LEU A 150 -14.07 5.78 7.63
N PRO A 151 -14.29 4.52 7.20
CA PRO A 151 -15.44 3.72 7.65
C PRO A 151 -15.44 3.55 9.18
N VAL A 152 -16.55 3.81 9.87
CA VAL A 152 -16.61 3.79 11.35
C VAL A 152 -17.00 2.43 11.92
N GLU A 153 -17.53 1.53 11.08
CA GLU A 153 -17.98 0.21 11.53
C GLU A 153 -16.80 -0.74 11.78
N GLY A 154 -16.78 -1.30 12.99
CA GLY A 154 -15.74 -2.17 13.50
C GLY A 154 -15.87 -3.59 12.96
N SER A 155 -14.73 -4.27 12.84
CA SER A 155 -14.69 -5.71 12.62
C SER A 155 -15.09 -6.44 13.91
N ASP A 156 -15.80 -7.57 13.78
CA ASP A 156 -16.28 -8.41 14.89
C ASP A 156 -15.12 -9.03 15.71
N THR A 157 -13.92 -9.09 15.13
CA THR A 157 -12.67 -9.57 15.74
C THR A 157 -11.76 -8.38 16.01
N ARG A 158 -11.96 -7.64 17.11
CA ARG A 158 -11.26 -6.36 17.36
C ARG A 158 -9.73 -6.50 17.25
N PRO A 159 -9.13 -6.00 16.16
CA PRO A 159 -7.72 -5.67 16.11
C PRO A 159 -7.46 -4.55 17.12
N GLY A 160 -6.20 -4.29 17.45
CA GLY A 160 -5.87 -3.07 18.19
C GLY A 160 -6.33 -1.81 17.43
N PRO A 161 -6.46 -0.66 18.12
CA PRO A 161 -6.93 0.57 17.49
C PRO A 161 -6.09 1.00 16.28
N VAL A 162 -4.77 0.77 16.33
CA VAL A 162 -3.82 1.15 15.27
C VAL A 162 -4.05 0.29 14.03
N GLU A 163 -4.16 -1.02 14.19
CA GLU A 163 -4.40 -1.98 13.10
C GLU A 163 -5.73 -1.69 12.42
N GLN A 164 -6.78 -1.44 13.21
CA GLN A 164 -8.09 -1.06 12.66
C GLN A 164 -8.00 0.27 11.89
N TYR A 165 -7.27 1.27 12.40
CA TYR A 165 -7.09 2.54 11.69
C TYR A 165 -6.36 2.35 10.36
N LEU A 166 -5.25 1.61 10.34
CA LEU A 166 -4.49 1.32 9.12
C LEU A 166 -5.33 0.52 8.12
N PHE A 167 -6.08 -0.49 8.58
CA PHE A 167 -7.00 -1.23 7.74
C PHE A 167 -8.07 -0.34 7.13
N ASP A 168 -8.60 0.62 7.90
CA ASP A 168 -9.61 1.55 7.41
C ASP A 168 -9.08 2.53 6.38
N ARG A 169 -7.80 2.90 6.49
CA ARG A 169 -7.10 3.63 5.42
C ARG A 169 -6.98 2.80 4.15
N VAL A 170 -6.66 1.51 4.25
CA VAL A 170 -6.65 0.61 3.09
C VAL A 170 -8.04 0.50 2.47
N ARG A 171 -9.10 0.29 3.29
CA ARG A 171 -10.50 0.27 2.82
C ARG A 171 -10.88 1.57 2.09
N HIS A 172 -10.41 2.71 2.59
CA HIS A 172 -10.63 3.99 1.93
C HIS A 172 -9.88 4.09 0.59
N ALA A 173 -8.59 3.74 0.58
CA ALA A 173 -7.74 3.80 -0.60
C ALA A 173 -8.29 2.97 -1.77
N VAL A 174 -8.70 1.71 -1.51
CA VAL A 174 -9.26 0.83 -2.55
C VAL A 174 -10.65 1.25 -3.04
N ASN A 175 -11.28 2.25 -2.41
CA ASN A 175 -12.56 2.81 -2.87
C ASN A 175 -12.42 4.26 -3.36
N SER A 176 -11.22 4.81 -3.42
CA SER A 176 -10.98 6.18 -3.88
C SER A 176 -10.50 6.19 -5.34
N PRO A 177 -11.23 6.81 -6.29
CA PRO A 177 -10.80 6.93 -7.69
C PRO A 177 -9.51 7.74 -7.89
N THR A 178 -8.96 8.38 -6.85
CA THR A 178 -7.67 9.08 -6.92
C THR A 178 -6.50 8.24 -6.40
N SER A 179 -6.77 7.07 -5.79
CA SER A 179 -5.73 6.21 -5.24
C SER A 179 -5.14 5.31 -6.33
N SER A 180 -3.82 5.08 -6.25
CA SER A 180 -3.15 4.07 -7.07
C SER A 180 -3.57 2.64 -6.71
N PHE A 181 -4.11 2.42 -5.51
CA PHE A 181 -4.70 1.15 -5.08
C PHE A 181 -6.17 0.99 -5.50
N TYR A 182 -6.73 1.93 -6.26
CA TYR A 182 -8.07 1.79 -6.80
C TYR A 182 -8.13 0.53 -7.70
N PRO A 183 -9.00 -0.46 -7.40
CA PRO A 183 -8.95 -1.76 -8.07
C PRO A 183 -9.04 -1.73 -9.59
N PRO A 184 -9.81 -0.82 -10.23
CA PRO A 184 -9.77 -0.67 -11.68
C PRO A 184 -8.38 -0.32 -12.21
N ALA A 185 -7.61 0.52 -11.50
CA ALA A 185 -6.23 0.85 -11.86
C ALA A 185 -5.29 -0.33 -11.64
N VAL A 186 -5.44 -1.05 -10.52
CA VAL A 186 -4.66 -2.26 -10.22
C VAL A 186 -4.89 -3.35 -11.28
N ILE A 187 -6.15 -3.63 -11.65
CA ILE A 187 -6.49 -4.61 -12.70
C ILE A 187 -5.82 -4.24 -14.03
N HIS A 188 -5.71 -2.94 -14.34
CA HIS A 188 -5.05 -2.47 -15.55
C HIS A 188 -3.52 -2.50 -15.49
N SER A 189 -2.92 -2.52 -14.30
CA SER A 189 -1.47 -2.59 -14.14
C SER A 189 -0.94 -4.03 -14.09
N LEU A 190 -1.81 -5.04 -14.13
CA LEU A 190 -1.40 -6.44 -14.18
C LEU A 190 -1.05 -6.86 -15.61
N ASP A 191 0.25 -7.03 -15.85
CA ASP A 191 0.79 -7.55 -17.12
C ASP A 191 0.83 -9.08 -17.17
N ASP A 192 0.99 -9.74 -16.02
CA ASP A 192 0.95 -11.19 -15.90
C ASP A 192 0.35 -11.58 -14.52
N PRO A 193 -0.87 -12.14 -14.47
CA PRO A 193 -1.73 -12.46 -15.60
C PRO A 193 -2.39 -11.22 -16.22
N VAL A 194 -2.51 -11.17 -17.55
CA VAL A 194 -3.31 -10.14 -18.22
C VAL A 194 -4.79 -10.32 -17.88
N LEU A 195 -5.39 -9.30 -17.25
CA LEU A 195 -6.82 -9.26 -16.92
C LEU A 195 -7.65 -8.37 -17.85
N VAL A 196 -7.02 -7.51 -18.65
CA VAL A 196 -7.74 -6.60 -19.57
C VAL A 196 -7.12 -6.63 -20.98
N PRO A 197 -7.71 -7.35 -21.95
CA PRO A 197 -8.84 -8.26 -21.79
C PRO A 197 -8.42 -9.63 -21.22
N TYR A 198 -9.21 -10.16 -20.28
CA TYR A 198 -9.05 -11.53 -19.83
C TYR A 198 -9.61 -12.50 -20.87
N ARG A 199 -8.83 -13.50 -21.25
CA ARG A 199 -9.17 -14.49 -22.28
C ARG A 199 -9.15 -15.90 -21.72
N ILE A 200 -10.21 -16.65 -22.03
CA ILE A 200 -10.33 -18.08 -21.73
C ILE A 200 -10.37 -18.81 -23.08
N PRO A 201 -9.33 -19.61 -23.41
CA PRO A 201 -9.25 -20.25 -24.72
C PRO A 201 -10.43 -21.18 -25.03
N LEU A 202 -10.88 -21.92 -24.02
CA LEU A 202 -11.95 -22.91 -24.15
C LEU A 202 -12.71 -23.06 -22.82
N LEU A 203 -14.03 -22.94 -22.90
CA LEU A 203 -14.97 -23.47 -21.92
C LEU A 203 -15.75 -24.61 -22.57
N ASP A 204 -15.53 -25.82 -22.09
CA ASP A 204 -16.26 -27.00 -22.53
C ASP A 204 -17.46 -27.21 -21.61
N LEU A 205 -18.66 -27.16 -22.19
CA LEU A 205 -19.91 -27.42 -21.47
C LEU A 205 -20.33 -28.89 -21.58
N GLY A 206 -19.58 -29.70 -22.32
CA GLY A 206 -19.86 -31.11 -22.53
C GLY A 206 -21.17 -31.38 -23.29
N PRO A 207 -21.68 -32.62 -23.22
CA PRO A 207 -22.94 -32.98 -23.86
C PRO A 207 -24.12 -32.21 -23.25
N GLN A 208 -25.06 -31.79 -24.09
CA GLN A 208 -26.26 -31.07 -23.67
C GLN A 208 -27.50 -31.59 -24.41
N SER A 209 -28.66 -31.41 -23.81
CA SER A 209 -29.94 -31.78 -24.42
C SER A 209 -30.98 -30.70 -24.22
N VAL A 210 -31.69 -30.31 -25.28
CA VAL A 210 -32.79 -29.35 -25.21
C VAL A 210 -33.94 -29.83 -26.10
N GLU A 211 -35.17 -29.82 -25.60
CA GLU A 211 -36.38 -30.08 -26.41
C GLU A 211 -36.31 -31.35 -27.29
N GLY A 212 -35.61 -32.39 -26.84
CA GLY A 212 -35.42 -33.66 -27.56
C GLY A 212 -34.28 -33.67 -28.59
N ILE A 213 -33.53 -32.57 -28.72
CA ILE A 213 -32.31 -32.46 -29.50
C ILE A 213 -31.12 -32.74 -28.58
N GLU A 214 -30.33 -33.76 -28.94
CA GLU A 214 -29.09 -34.11 -28.25
C GLU A 214 -27.91 -33.48 -28.96
N LEU A 215 -27.00 -32.89 -28.19
CA LEU A 215 -25.72 -32.35 -28.62
C LEU A 215 -24.63 -33.13 -27.90
N SER A 216 -23.73 -33.76 -28.66
CA SER A 216 -22.66 -34.59 -28.13
C SER A 216 -21.58 -33.76 -27.43
N ALA A 217 -21.41 -32.50 -27.83
CA ALA A 217 -20.58 -31.53 -27.14
C ALA A 217 -21.04 -30.09 -27.42
N VAL A 218 -20.85 -29.21 -26.43
CA VAL A 218 -21.04 -27.76 -26.57
C VAL A 218 -19.81 -27.04 -26.06
N ARG A 219 -19.18 -26.22 -26.92
CA ARG A 219 -17.92 -25.55 -26.63
C ARG A 219 -18.00 -24.05 -26.89
N LEU A 220 -17.36 -23.29 -26.01
CA LEU A 220 -17.18 -21.85 -26.16
C LEU A 220 -15.68 -21.55 -26.31
N HIS A 221 -15.31 -21.01 -27.47
CA HIS A 221 -13.93 -20.74 -27.84
C HIS A 221 -13.61 -19.24 -27.76
N ASP A 222 -12.34 -18.95 -27.44
CA ASP A 222 -11.77 -17.61 -27.45
C ASP A 222 -12.59 -16.61 -26.62
N VAL A 223 -13.08 -17.08 -25.48
CA VAL A 223 -13.97 -16.31 -24.61
C VAL A 223 -13.21 -15.12 -24.05
N THR A 224 -13.69 -13.92 -24.37
CA THR A 224 -13.16 -12.66 -23.87
C THR A 224 -14.09 -12.11 -22.80
N VAL A 225 -13.54 -11.80 -21.62
CA VAL A 225 -14.27 -11.18 -20.52
C VAL A 225 -14.06 -9.68 -20.54
N HIS A 226 -15.14 -8.93 -20.71
CA HIS A 226 -15.18 -7.48 -20.76
C HIS A 226 -15.80 -6.93 -19.49
N GLY A 227 -15.24 -5.81 -19.00
CA GLY A 227 -15.79 -5.08 -17.85
C GLY A 227 -15.20 -5.45 -16.50
N LEU A 228 -14.16 -6.29 -16.44
CA LEU A 228 -13.48 -6.62 -15.17
C LEU A 228 -13.00 -5.40 -14.37
N PRO A 229 -12.50 -4.30 -14.99
CA PRO A 229 -12.18 -3.08 -14.26
C PRO A 229 -13.38 -2.41 -13.58
N ASN A 230 -14.62 -2.84 -13.79
CA ASN A 230 -15.74 -2.41 -12.95
C ASN A 230 -15.77 -3.29 -11.68
N LEU A 231 -14.78 -3.12 -10.81
CA LEU A 231 -14.59 -3.85 -9.55
C LEU A 231 -14.67 -2.88 -8.37
N LEU A 232 -15.53 -3.20 -7.40
CA LEU A 232 -15.69 -2.46 -6.16
C LEU A 232 -15.41 -3.38 -4.97
N ILE A 233 -14.82 -2.84 -3.90
CA ILE A 233 -14.61 -3.56 -2.63
C ILE A 233 -15.31 -2.77 -1.52
N PRO A 234 -16.62 -2.91 -1.34
CA PRO A 234 -17.35 -2.10 -0.37
C PRO A 234 -16.74 -2.24 1.04
N PRO A 235 -16.60 -1.15 1.81
CA PRO A 235 -15.98 -1.22 3.13
C PRO A 235 -16.63 -2.22 4.09
N GLU A 236 -17.95 -2.42 3.99
CA GLU A 236 -18.73 -3.38 4.78
C GLU A 236 -18.43 -4.85 4.43
N ASP A 237 -17.94 -5.08 3.21
CA ASP A 237 -17.62 -6.40 2.68
C ASP A 237 -16.15 -6.78 2.94
N ALA A 238 -15.33 -5.89 3.52
CA ALA A 238 -13.93 -6.12 3.83
C ALA A 238 -13.69 -6.19 5.34
N ARG A 239 -13.08 -7.28 5.80
CA ARG A 239 -12.87 -7.58 7.22
C ARG A 239 -11.44 -7.99 7.50
N LEU A 240 -10.85 -7.41 8.55
CA LEU A 240 -9.56 -7.85 9.07
C LEU A 240 -9.78 -9.05 10.01
N THR A 241 -9.02 -10.12 9.78
CA THR A 241 -9.08 -11.40 10.51
C THR A 241 -7.70 -11.74 11.07
N ALA A 242 -7.60 -12.80 11.88
CA ALA A 242 -6.32 -13.27 12.38
C ALA A 242 -5.38 -13.78 11.25
N ASP A 243 -5.96 -14.28 10.15
CA ASP A 243 -5.22 -14.90 9.05
C ASP A 243 -4.95 -13.92 7.89
N GLY A 244 -5.40 -12.66 7.99
CA GLY A 244 -5.27 -11.63 6.97
C GLY A 244 -6.58 -10.88 6.72
N ILE A 245 -6.93 -10.59 5.46
CA ILE A 245 -8.14 -9.83 5.10
C ILE A 245 -9.11 -10.74 4.35
N ASP A 246 -10.37 -10.81 4.78
CA ASP A 246 -11.46 -11.39 4.00
C ASP A 246 -12.23 -10.26 3.30
N LEU A 247 -12.59 -10.47 2.04
CA LEU A 247 -13.27 -9.45 1.24
C LEU A 247 -14.20 -10.03 0.19
N THR A 248 -15.30 -9.33 -0.08
CA THR A 248 -16.18 -9.60 -1.22
C THR A 248 -16.01 -8.51 -2.29
N LEU A 249 -15.49 -8.91 -3.45
CA LEU A 249 -15.40 -8.08 -4.64
C LEU A 249 -16.76 -8.04 -5.33
N ARG A 250 -17.28 -6.86 -5.66
CA ARG A 250 -18.52 -6.69 -6.43
C ARG A 250 -18.19 -6.20 -7.84
N LEU A 251 -18.51 -7.02 -8.85
CA LEU A 251 -18.22 -6.73 -10.25
C LEU A 251 -19.45 -6.17 -10.98
N GLY A 252 -19.26 -5.13 -11.80
CA GLY A 252 -20.34 -4.48 -12.55
C GLY A 252 -21.32 -3.73 -11.64
N ARG A 253 -20.81 -2.90 -10.71
CA ARG A 253 -21.63 -2.05 -9.82
C ARG A 253 -21.39 -0.55 -9.99
N ILE A 254 -20.25 -0.16 -10.53
CA ILE A 254 -19.87 1.25 -10.69
C ILE A 254 -20.62 1.82 -11.90
N THR A 255 -21.41 2.87 -11.70
CA THR A 255 -22.31 3.44 -12.74
C THR A 255 -21.94 4.85 -13.18
N ASP A 256 -21.21 5.59 -12.35
CA ASP A 256 -20.73 6.96 -12.58
C ASP A 256 -19.49 7.02 -13.50
N ARG A 257 -18.87 5.86 -13.75
CA ARG A 257 -17.75 5.67 -14.69
C ARG A 257 -16.59 6.65 -14.43
N PRO A 258 -15.97 6.66 -13.25
CA PRO A 258 -14.85 7.54 -12.99
C PRO A 258 -13.68 7.24 -13.94
N ASP A 259 -12.79 8.21 -14.09
CA ASP A 259 -11.50 8.00 -14.76
C ASP A 259 -10.67 7.00 -13.95
N ILE A 260 -9.91 6.16 -14.66
CA ILE A 260 -9.02 5.16 -14.06
C ILE A 260 -7.62 5.79 -13.95
N PRO A 261 -7.08 5.98 -12.73
CA PRO A 261 -5.74 6.53 -12.51
C PRO A 261 -4.65 5.82 -13.30
N GLY A 262 -3.65 6.59 -13.76
CA GLY A 262 -2.47 6.04 -14.44
C GLY A 262 -2.71 5.45 -15.82
N THR A 263 -3.95 5.38 -16.30
CA THR A 263 -4.27 4.80 -17.61
C THR A 263 -4.44 5.85 -18.70
N ARG A 264 -4.15 5.46 -19.95
CA ARG A 264 -4.40 6.28 -21.14
C ARG A 264 -4.95 5.41 -22.26
N GLY A 265 -6.00 5.90 -22.92
CA GLY A 265 -6.55 5.33 -24.14
C GLY A 265 -5.69 5.67 -25.36
N ALA A 266 -6.08 5.12 -26.52
CA ALA A 266 -5.39 5.33 -27.79
C ALA A 266 -5.39 6.81 -28.24
N ASP A 267 -6.37 7.59 -27.78
CA ASP A 267 -6.50 9.03 -28.03
C ASP A 267 -5.82 9.90 -26.97
N GLY A 268 -5.13 9.30 -25.99
CA GLY A 268 -4.47 9.99 -24.89
C GLY A 268 -5.42 10.44 -23.76
N SER A 269 -6.73 10.17 -23.86
CA SER A 269 -7.66 10.42 -22.75
C SER A 269 -7.51 9.37 -21.64
N PRO A 270 -7.85 9.66 -20.38
CA PRO A 270 -7.89 8.63 -19.34
C PRO A 270 -8.92 7.55 -19.70
N LEU A 271 -8.59 6.27 -19.47
CA LEU A 271 -9.61 5.24 -19.57
C LEU A 271 -10.64 5.46 -18.47
N ARG A 272 -11.90 5.12 -18.75
CA ARG A 272 -12.99 5.21 -17.78
C ARG A 272 -13.45 3.83 -17.38
N VAL A 273 -13.93 3.69 -16.15
CA VAL A 273 -14.52 2.44 -15.67
C VAL A 273 -15.62 1.98 -16.65
N PRO A 274 -15.59 0.71 -17.11
CA PRO A 274 -16.58 0.17 -18.04
C PRO A 274 -18.00 0.20 -17.44
N GLU A 275 -19.02 0.30 -18.29
CA GLU A 275 -20.41 0.19 -17.84
C GLU A 275 -20.75 -1.26 -17.42
N PRO A 276 -21.63 -1.44 -16.42
CA PRO A 276 -22.24 -2.75 -16.17
C PRO A 276 -23.17 -3.14 -17.33
N PRO A 277 -23.44 -4.44 -17.55
CA PRO A 277 -22.95 -5.61 -16.80
C PRO A 277 -21.55 -6.07 -17.24
N LEU A 278 -21.01 -7.08 -16.55
CA LEU A 278 -19.86 -7.84 -17.04
C LEU A 278 -20.31 -8.67 -18.27
N VAL A 279 -19.53 -8.69 -19.34
CA VAL A 279 -19.92 -9.34 -20.60
C VAL A 279 -18.85 -10.34 -21.05
N LEU A 280 -19.27 -11.54 -21.40
CA LEU A 280 -18.44 -12.53 -22.08
C LEU A 280 -18.83 -12.59 -23.55
N THR A 281 -17.85 -12.62 -24.43
CA THR A 281 -18.06 -12.81 -25.86
C THR A 281 -17.13 -13.87 -26.39
N GLY A 282 -17.56 -14.65 -27.38
CA GLY A 282 -16.67 -15.60 -28.04
C GLY A 282 -17.37 -16.35 -29.15
N ARG A 283 -16.74 -17.43 -29.59
CA ARG A 283 -17.30 -18.34 -30.59
C ARG A 283 -18.00 -19.49 -29.88
N PHE A 284 -19.12 -19.92 -30.46
CA PHE A 284 -19.90 -21.06 -30.02
C PHE A 284 -19.78 -22.18 -31.05
N GLU A 285 -19.65 -23.40 -30.57
CA GLU A 285 -19.63 -24.63 -31.37
C GLU A 285 -20.46 -25.69 -30.64
N ALA A 286 -21.27 -26.45 -31.39
CA ALA A 286 -21.96 -27.61 -30.89
C ALA A 286 -21.95 -28.74 -31.92
N ASP A 287 -21.66 -29.94 -31.44
CA ASP A 287 -21.59 -31.16 -32.24
C ASP A 287 -22.89 -31.95 -32.06
N PHE A 288 -23.47 -32.43 -33.16
CA PHE A 288 -24.54 -33.42 -33.08
C PHE A 288 -23.97 -34.83 -32.82
N PRO A 289 -24.76 -35.75 -32.23
CA PRO A 289 -24.34 -37.15 -32.15
C PRO A 289 -24.17 -37.73 -33.57
N PRO A 290 -23.19 -38.62 -33.79
CA PRO A 290 -22.92 -39.18 -35.10
C PRO A 290 -24.16 -39.94 -35.60
N SER A 291 -24.80 -39.40 -36.65
CA SER A 291 -25.81 -40.13 -37.42
C SER A 291 -25.09 -40.83 -38.56
N GLY A 292 -25.30 -42.15 -38.72
CA GLY A 292 -24.53 -42.95 -39.68
C GLY A 292 -24.56 -42.37 -41.10
N GLU A 293 -23.36 -42.31 -41.70
CA GLU A 293 -22.97 -41.69 -42.99
C GLU A 293 -22.50 -40.22 -42.91
N ASP A 294 -21.22 -40.06 -42.55
CA ASP A 294 -20.23 -39.05 -43.00
C ASP A 294 -20.51 -37.54 -42.92
N GLU A 295 -21.49 -37.07 -42.15
CA GLU A 295 -21.60 -35.65 -41.81
C GLU A 295 -21.46 -35.42 -40.29
N ASP A 296 -20.28 -34.95 -39.87
CA ASP A 296 -20.10 -34.27 -38.59
C ASP A 296 -20.85 -32.92 -38.70
N ASP A 297 -22.15 -32.94 -38.42
CA ASP A 297 -22.93 -31.72 -38.36
C ASP A 297 -22.44 -30.89 -37.17
N VAL A 298 -21.73 -29.81 -37.49
CA VAL A 298 -21.24 -28.84 -36.50
C VAL A 298 -22.05 -27.56 -36.65
N LEU A 299 -22.74 -27.20 -35.58
CA LEU A 299 -23.39 -25.91 -35.48
C LEU A 299 -22.42 -24.90 -34.89
N SER A 300 -22.17 -23.80 -35.61
CA SER A 300 -21.28 -22.74 -35.17
C SER A 300 -21.95 -21.38 -35.11
N GLY A 301 -21.40 -20.49 -34.29
CA GLY A 301 -21.89 -19.14 -34.13
C GLY A 301 -21.04 -18.29 -33.21
N THR A 302 -21.61 -17.17 -32.79
CA THR A 302 -21.02 -16.30 -31.75
C THR A 302 -21.95 -16.22 -30.57
N PHE A 303 -21.41 -16.13 -29.36
CA PHE A 303 -22.21 -15.91 -28.17
C PHE A 303 -21.83 -14.62 -27.46
N LYS A 304 -22.80 -14.09 -26.74
CA LYS A 304 -22.65 -13.02 -25.76
C LYS A 304 -23.37 -13.43 -24.49
N ALA A 305 -22.65 -13.56 -23.39
CA ALA A 305 -23.24 -13.74 -22.07
C ALA A 305 -23.11 -12.44 -21.26
N SER A 306 -24.20 -11.99 -20.65
CA SER A 306 -24.23 -10.84 -19.76
C SER A 306 -24.44 -11.33 -18.33
N LEU A 307 -23.51 -10.98 -17.45
CA LEU A 307 -23.49 -11.40 -16.05
C LEU A 307 -23.93 -10.20 -15.23
N THR A 308 -25.17 -10.25 -14.79
CA THR A 308 -25.69 -9.27 -13.85
C THR A 308 -25.24 -9.65 -12.47
N ARG A 309 -24.72 -8.68 -11.74
CA ARG A 309 -24.42 -8.87 -10.33
C ARG A 309 -23.37 -9.90 -9.85
N PRO A 310 -22.31 -10.24 -10.60
CA PRO A 310 -21.25 -11.11 -10.06
C PRO A 310 -20.60 -10.54 -8.80
N SER A 311 -20.35 -11.43 -7.83
CA SER A 311 -19.48 -11.19 -6.67
C SER A 311 -18.37 -12.23 -6.62
N LEU A 312 -17.27 -11.89 -5.96
CA LEU A 312 -16.17 -12.80 -5.76
C LEU A 312 -15.66 -12.71 -4.33
N ALA A 313 -15.77 -13.81 -3.59
CA ALA A 313 -15.23 -13.91 -2.25
C ALA A 313 -13.74 -14.22 -2.31
N ALA A 314 -12.93 -13.45 -1.60
CA ALA A 314 -11.49 -13.61 -1.56
C ALA A 314 -10.94 -13.48 -0.14
N GLY A 315 -9.91 -14.26 0.17
CA GLY A 315 -9.17 -14.18 1.41
C GLY A 315 -7.70 -13.87 1.13
N LEU A 316 -7.21 -12.70 1.52
CA LEU A 316 -5.82 -12.27 1.34
C LEU A 316 -4.98 -12.56 2.58
N VAL A 317 -3.80 -13.14 2.37
CA VAL A 317 -2.73 -13.28 3.39
C VAL A 317 -1.55 -12.43 2.93
N PHE A 318 -0.93 -11.74 3.88
CA PHE A 318 0.24 -10.90 3.63
C PHE A 318 1.44 -11.49 4.35
N SER A 319 2.60 -11.49 3.68
CA SER A 319 3.87 -11.92 4.27
C SER A 319 5.03 -11.11 3.69
N GLY A 320 6.22 -11.33 4.25
CA GLY A 320 7.42 -10.56 3.92
C GLY A 320 7.88 -9.68 5.09
N PRO A 321 9.20 -9.48 5.23
CA PRO A 321 9.77 -8.66 6.31
C PRO A 321 9.54 -7.15 6.14
N ASP A 322 9.30 -6.68 4.92
CA ASP A 322 9.19 -5.27 4.57
C ASP A 322 8.38 -5.05 3.28
N ALA A 323 8.28 -3.80 2.83
CA ALA A 323 7.54 -3.41 1.64
C ALA A 323 8.12 -3.99 0.33
N ASP A 324 9.44 -4.15 0.22
CA ASP A 324 10.09 -4.65 -1.00
C ASP A 324 9.92 -6.16 -1.17
N ALA A 325 9.82 -6.87 -0.04
CA ALA A 325 9.56 -8.30 0.04
C ALA A 325 8.08 -8.64 0.33
N LEU A 326 7.16 -7.68 0.19
CA LEU A 326 5.73 -7.90 0.38
C LEU A 326 5.19 -8.94 -0.59
N GLU A 327 4.63 -10.02 -0.05
CA GLU A 327 3.92 -11.06 -0.78
C GLU A 327 2.45 -11.11 -0.34
N ILE A 328 1.56 -11.09 -1.33
CA ILE A 328 0.12 -11.26 -1.19
C ILE A 328 -0.22 -12.65 -1.74
N SER A 329 -0.82 -13.50 -0.91
CA SER A 329 -1.38 -14.78 -1.35
C SER A 329 -2.89 -14.82 -1.13
N LEU A 330 -3.58 -15.68 -1.89
CA LEU A 330 -5.02 -15.84 -1.85
C LEU A 330 -5.37 -17.20 -1.24
N ARG A 331 -6.10 -17.21 -0.10
CA ARG A 331 -6.67 -18.42 0.49
C ARG A 331 -7.79 -18.96 -0.40
N SER A 332 -8.69 -18.07 -0.81
CA SER A 332 -9.86 -18.34 -1.66
C SER A 332 -10.00 -17.29 -2.75
N LEU A 333 -10.67 -17.67 -3.84
CA LEU A 333 -11.04 -16.80 -4.96
C LEU A 333 -12.28 -17.40 -5.64
N ASP A 334 -13.44 -17.22 -5.00
CA ASP A 334 -14.66 -17.96 -5.31
C ASP A 334 -15.69 -17.06 -6.00
N LEU A 335 -15.98 -17.35 -7.26
CA LEU A 335 -16.99 -16.62 -8.05
C LEU A 335 -18.41 -17.01 -7.61
N GLU A 336 -19.13 -16.04 -7.08
CA GLU A 336 -20.52 -16.13 -6.65
C GLU A 336 -21.45 -15.50 -7.71
N LEU A 337 -22.33 -16.32 -8.26
CA LEU A 337 -23.27 -15.93 -9.31
C LEU A 337 -24.33 -17.05 -9.47
N THR A 338 -25.59 -16.71 -9.68
CA THR A 338 -26.65 -17.70 -9.93
C THR A 338 -27.05 -17.76 -11.41
N ALA A 339 -27.78 -18.82 -11.80
CA ALA A 339 -28.19 -19.00 -13.20
C ALA A 339 -29.17 -17.89 -13.67
N GLU A 340 -29.98 -17.35 -12.76
CA GLU A 340 -30.93 -16.26 -13.04
C GLU A 340 -30.20 -14.94 -13.35
N GLU A 341 -28.97 -14.82 -12.89
CA GLU A 341 -28.14 -13.63 -13.04
C GLU A 341 -27.32 -13.62 -14.34
N VAL A 342 -27.44 -14.69 -15.14
CA VAL A 342 -26.78 -14.85 -16.44
C VAL A 342 -27.82 -14.84 -17.55
N THR A 343 -27.64 -13.96 -18.53
CA THR A 343 -28.35 -14.00 -19.81
C THR A 343 -27.37 -14.38 -20.90
N VAL A 344 -27.73 -15.32 -21.75
CA VAL A 344 -26.87 -15.77 -22.85
C VAL A 344 -27.64 -15.64 -24.17
N ASP A 345 -27.05 -14.89 -25.08
CA ASP A 345 -27.50 -14.72 -26.45
C ASP A 345 -26.52 -15.43 -27.37
N VAL A 346 -27.02 -16.33 -28.22
CA VAL A 346 -26.22 -17.00 -29.24
C VAL A 346 -26.77 -16.66 -30.62
N THR A 347 -25.88 -16.23 -31.49
CA THR A 347 -26.18 -15.94 -32.88
C THR A 347 -25.66 -17.08 -33.73
N THR A 348 -26.60 -17.88 -34.24
CA THR A 348 -26.38 -18.92 -35.26
C THR A 348 -27.12 -18.53 -36.55
N GLY A 349 -27.00 -19.35 -37.60
CA GLY A 349 -27.90 -19.29 -38.75
C GLY A 349 -29.39 -19.42 -38.34
N ASP A 350 -30.30 -19.01 -39.24
CA ASP A 350 -31.73 -18.87 -38.93
C ASP A 350 -32.43 -20.19 -38.51
N LEU A 351 -31.94 -21.33 -38.99
CA LEU A 351 -32.62 -22.62 -38.84
C LEU A 351 -32.71 -23.13 -37.39
N PHE A 352 -31.75 -22.79 -36.53
CA PHE A 352 -31.63 -23.32 -35.16
C PHE A 352 -31.67 -22.24 -34.06
N ARG A 353 -31.92 -20.97 -34.42
CA ARG A 353 -31.81 -19.84 -33.49
C ARG A 353 -32.65 -20.04 -32.23
N GLU A 354 -33.89 -20.51 -32.38
CA GLU A 354 -34.80 -20.69 -31.24
C GLU A 354 -34.40 -21.84 -30.31
N VAL A 355 -33.96 -22.96 -30.88
CA VAL A 355 -33.47 -24.13 -30.12
C VAL A 355 -32.25 -23.74 -29.29
N ILE A 356 -31.28 -23.06 -29.90
CA ILE A 356 -30.05 -22.64 -29.22
C ILE A 356 -30.33 -21.57 -28.17
N ARG A 357 -31.26 -20.66 -28.46
CA ARG A 357 -31.75 -19.71 -27.46
C ARG A 357 -32.38 -20.43 -26.26
N SER A 358 -33.20 -21.46 -26.49
CA SER A 358 -33.81 -22.27 -25.43
C SER A 358 -32.73 -23.01 -24.60
N LEU A 359 -31.75 -23.62 -25.28
CA LEU A 359 -30.63 -24.33 -24.67
C LEU A 359 -29.86 -23.44 -23.69
N PHE A 360 -29.38 -22.29 -24.16
CA PHE A 360 -28.55 -21.39 -23.36
C PHE A 360 -29.35 -20.60 -22.31
N ASN A 361 -30.67 -20.54 -22.45
CA ASN A 361 -31.54 -20.00 -21.41
C ASN A 361 -31.95 -21.03 -20.35
N SER A 362 -31.65 -22.31 -20.56
CA SER A 362 -31.89 -23.36 -19.55
C SER A 362 -30.99 -23.17 -18.32
N THR A 363 -31.54 -23.46 -17.13
CA THR A 363 -30.80 -23.42 -15.87
C THR A 363 -29.60 -24.37 -15.88
N GLN A 364 -29.72 -25.52 -16.54
CA GLN A 364 -28.67 -26.53 -16.62
C GLN A 364 -27.43 -25.98 -17.34
N VAL A 365 -27.58 -25.47 -18.56
CA VAL A 365 -26.45 -24.93 -19.35
C VAL A 365 -25.79 -23.76 -18.65
N LYS A 366 -26.58 -22.85 -18.08
CA LYS A 366 -26.06 -21.73 -17.29
C LYS A 366 -25.27 -22.22 -16.08
N THR A 367 -25.74 -23.25 -15.38
CA THR A 367 -25.03 -23.83 -14.23
C THR A 367 -23.69 -24.42 -14.65
N VAL A 368 -23.62 -25.15 -15.78
CA VAL A 368 -22.38 -25.69 -16.31
C VAL A 368 -21.41 -24.58 -16.72
N LEU A 369 -21.90 -23.54 -17.41
CA LEU A 369 -21.11 -22.37 -17.76
C LEU A 369 -20.50 -21.70 -16.51
N LEU A 370 -21.32 -21.48 -15.48
CA LEU A 370 -20.88 -20.89 -14.21
C LEU A 370 -19.85 -21.77 -13.50
N HIS A 371 -20.03 -23.09 -13.53
CA HIS A 371 -19.06 -24.03 -12.97
C HIS A 371 -17.72 -23.94 -13.68
N GLY A 372 -17.69 -23.94 -15.02
CA GLY A 372 -16.46 -23.79 -15.79
C GLY A 372 -15.77 -22.45 -15.51
N MET A 373 -16.52 -21.37 -15.35
CA MET A 373 -15.95 -20.07 -14.95
C MET A 373 -15.33 -20.10 -13.55
N ARG A 374 -15.98 -20.75 -12.58
CA ARG A 374 -15.47 -20.91 -11.21
C ARG A 374 -14.16 -21.69 -11.19
N GLU A 375 -14.10 -22.83 -11.87
CA GLU A 375 -12.89 -23.65 -11.94
C GLU A 375 -11.72 -22.89 -12.56
N ARG A 376 -11.96 -22.17 -13.66
CA ARG A 376 -10.92 -21.35 -14.30
C ARG A 376 -10.45 -20.22 -13.40
N THR A 377 -11.36 -19.57 -12.68
CA THR A 377 -11.02 -18.50 -11.74
C THR A 377 -10.17 -19.04 -10.60
N ALA A 378 -10.60 -20.14 -9.98
CA ALA A 378 -9.87 -20.78 -8.89
C ALA A 378 -8.49 -21.28 -9.33
N ALA A 379 -8.35 -21.82 -10.55
CA ALA A 379 -7.09 -22.30 -11.10
C ALA A 379 -6.04 -21.18 -11.31
N ARG A 380 -6.47 -19.93 -11.50
CA ARG A 380 -5.57 -18.78 -11.70
C ARG A 380 -5.30 -17.98 -10.43
N LYS A 381 -5.81 -18.44 -9.28
CA LYS A 381 -5.69 -17.76 -7.99
C LYS A 381 -4.26 -17.34 -7.67
N ASP A 382 -3.30 -18.25 -7.83
CA ASP A 382 -1.90 -18.00 -7.45
C ASP A 382 -1.21 -17.02 -8.42
N GLU A 383 -1.52 -17.10 -9.73
CA GLU A 383 -1.04 -16.13 -10.72
C GLU A 383 -1.55 -14.72 -10.40
N ILE A 384 -2.85 -14.58 -10.10
CA ILE A 384 -3.46 -13.30 -9.72
C ILE A 384 -2.79 -12.75 -8.45
N ALA A 385 -2.54 -13.59 -7.46
CA ALA A 385 -1.86 -13.20 -6.22
C ALA A 385 -0.44 -12.68 -6.47
N ALA A 386 0.33 -13.33 -7.35
CA ALA A 386 1.66 -12.87 -7.75
C ALA A 386 1.62 -11.51 -8.47
N GLY A 387 0.64 -11.32 -9.36
CA GLY A 387 0.39 -10.05 -10.02
C GLY A 387 0.07 -8.94 -9.02
N LEU A 388 -0.84 -9.19 -8.07
CA LEU A 388 -1.19 -8.25 -7.00
C LEU A 388 0.01 -7.88 -6.13
N SER A 389 0.87 -8.85 -5.78
CA SER A 389 2.10 -8.62 -5.02
C SER A 389 3.04 -7.68 -5.77
N THR A 390 3.22 -7.89 -7.07
CA THR A 390 4.08 -7.05 -7.92
C THR A 390 3.52 -5.63 -8.05
N ALA A 391 2.21 -5.51 -8.30
CA ALA A 391 1.54 -4.22 -8.39
C ALA A 391 1.62 -3.43 -7.07
N ALA A 392 1.33 -4.07 -5.93
CA ALA A 392 1.39 -3.43 -4.62
C ALA A 392 2.79 -2.89 -4.31
N ARG A 393 3.84 -3.69 -4.54
CA ARG A 393 5.23 -3.26 -4.38
C ARG A 393 5.59 -2.09 -5.30
N GLY A 394 5.20 -2.16 -6.57
CA GLY A 394 5.43 -1.08 -7.53
C GLY A 394 4.76 0.23 -7.10
N ILE A 395 3.51 0.17 -6.62
CA ILE A 395 2.80 1.33 -6.09
C ILE A 395 3.50 1.89 -4.85
N ILE A 396 3.87 1.05 -3.88
CA ILE A 396 4.53 1.48 -2.65
C ILE A 396 5.88 2.15 -2.98
N ALA A 397 6.72 1.50 -3.78
CA ALA A 397 8.02 2.03 -4.17
C ALA A 397 7.92 3.40 -4.85
N ALA A 398 6.95 3.59 -5.76
CA ALA A 398 6.76 4.85 -6.48
C ALA A 398 6.41 6.05 -5.56
N HIS A 399 5.83 5.79 -4.39
CA HIS A 399 5.37 6.83 -3.46
C HIS A 399 6.22 6.98 -2.19
N LEU A 400 7.10 6.02 -1.88
CA LEU A 400 8.05 6.11 -0.76
C LEU A 400 9.41 6.74 -1.14
N THR A 401 9.74 6.82 -2.44
CA THR A 401 11.00 7.43 -2.91
C THR A 401 10.90 8.92 -3.26
N GLN A 402 9.75 9.55 -3.02
CA GLN A 402 9.52 11.00 -3.14
C GLN A 402 9.46 11.62 -1.76
#